data_AF-A0A924GYA3-F1
#
_entry.id   AF-A0A924GYA3-F1
#
_cell.length_a   1.000
_cell.length_b   1.000
_cell.length_c   1.000
_cell.angle_alpha   90.00
_cell.angle_beta   90.00
_cell.angle_gamma   90.00
#
_symmetry.space_group_name_H-M   'P 1'
#
loop_
_entity.id
_entity.type
_entity.pdbx_description
1 polymer ?
#
loop_
_entity_poly.entity_id
_entity_poly.type
_entity_poly.pdbx_seq_one_letter_code
_entity_poly.pdbx_strand_id
1 'polypeptide(L)'
;MVKASPVKVHRTLEDLLTAVRACRACDAHLPLGPRPVLQAGATARILIVGQAPGAKVHASGVPWDDRSGERLRDWMGIDSDTFYDKAQIAILPMGYCY
;
A
#
# COMPACT_ATOMS: atom_id res chain seq x y z
N MET A 1 13.01 -13.02 -26.84
CA MET A 1 12.75 -11.57 -26.99
C MET A 1 11.51 -11.22 -26.17
N VAL A 2 11.68 -10.64 -24.98
CA VAL A 2 10.54 -10.09 -24.22
C VAL A 2 10.19 -8.76 -24.88
N LYS A 3 9.05 -8.68 -25.58
CA LYS A 3 8.52 -7.40 -26.04
C LYS A 3 8.18 -6.59 -24.79
N ALA A 4 8.89 -5.48 -24.57
CA ALA A 4 8.52 -4.53 -23.54
C ALA A 4 7.08 -4.08 -23.80
N SER A 5 6.18 -4.34 -22.86
CA SER A 5 4.82 -3.79 -22.94
C SER A 5 4.91 -2.27 -22.87
N PRO A 6 4.05 -1.54 -23.61
CA PRO A 6 4.06 -0.08 -23.56
C PRO A 6 3.85 0.38 -22.11
N VAL A 7 4.74 1.26 -21.63
CA VAL A 7 4.63 1.86 -20.29
C VAL A 7 3.32 2.63 -20.25
N LYS A 8 2.40 2.22 -19.37
CA LYS A 8 1.18 2.99 -19.09
C LYS A 8 1.59 4.25 -18.32
N VAL A 9 1.33 5.41 -18.91
CA VAL A 9 1.57 6.70 -18.27
C VAL A 9 0.32 7.11 -17.51
N HIS A 10 0.46 7.27 -16.19
CA HIS A 10 -0.58 7.81 -15.31
C HIS A 10 -0.29 9.30 -15.09
N ARG A 11 -1.28 10.17 -15.33
CA ARG A 11 -1.09 11.62 -15.27
C ARG A 11 -1.24 12.20 -13.87
N THR A 12 -1.94 11.49 -12.99
CA THR A 12 -2.15 11.86 -11.60
C THR A 12 -1.73 10.72 -10.68
N LEU A 13 -1.45 11.04 -9.41
CA LEU A 13 -1.17 10.03 -8.40
C LEU A 13 -2.41 9.14 -8.18
N GLU A 14 -3.60 9.73 -8.18
CA GLU A 14 -4.88 9.05 -8.02
C GLU A 14 -5.10 7.99 -9.12
N ASP A 15 -4.79 8.33 -10.38
CA ASP A 15 -4.86 7.39 -11.51
C ASP A 15 -3.89 6.22 -11.32
N LEU A 16 -2.66 6.51 -10.88
CA LEU A 16 -1.65 5.49 -10.61
C LEU A 16 -2.09 4.57 -9.48
N LEU A 17 -2.56 5.12 -8.36
CA LEU A 17 -3.02 4.35 -7.21
C LEU A 17 -4.24 3.48 -7.56
N THR A 18 -5.13 3.98 -8.41
CA THR A 18 -6.26 3.19 -8.95
C THR A 18 -5.76 2.00 -9.76
N ALA A 19 -4.78 2.21 -10.64
CA ALA A 19 -4.19 1.14 -11.43
C ALA A 19 -3.44 0.11 -10.58
N VAL A 20 -2.70 0.56 -9.55
CA VAL A 20 -2.03 -0.31 -8.59
C VAL A 20 -3.04 -1.18 -7.85
N ARG A 21 -4.16 -0.62 -7.37
CA ARG A 21 -5.23 -1.37 -6.68
C ARG A 21 -5.94 -2.37 -7.59
N ALA A 22 -5.92 -2.15 -8.90
CA ALA A 22 -6.44 -3.08 -9.90
C ALA A 22 -5.42 -4.15 -10.35
N CYS A 23 -4.20 -4.17 -9.79
CA CYS A 23 -3.16 -5.13 -10.18
C CYS A 23 -3.59 -6.57 -9.93
N ARG A 24 -3.40 -7.43 -10.95
CA ARG A 24 -3.66 -8.87 -10.90
C ARG A 24 -2.44 -9.71 -11.29
N ALA A 25 -1.24 -9.12 -11.26
CA ALA A 25 -0.03 -9.79 -11.73
C ALA A 25 0.31 -11.10 -10.99
N CYS A 26 -0.11 -11.21 -9.72
CA CYS A 26 0.19 -12.35 -8.85
C CYS A 26 -0.98 -13.34 -8.68
N ASP A 27 -2.05 -13.23 -9.48
CA ASP A 27 -3.30 -14.01 -9.28
C ASP A 27 -3.05 -15.53 -9.20
N ALA A 28 -2.12 -16.04 -10.02
CA ALA A 28 -1.75 -17.45 -10.06
C ALA A 28 -0.96 -17.95 -8.83
N HIS A 29 -0.48 -17.04 -7.99
CA HIS A 29 0.46 -17.35 -6.89
C HIS A 29 -0.08 -17.02 -5.50
N LEU A 30 -1.18 -16.26 -5.41
CA LEU A 30 -1.75 -15.82 -4.14
C LEU A 30 -3.03 -16.62 -3.84
N PRO A 31 -3.03 -17.52 -2.84
CA PRO A 31 -4.20 -18.36 -2.53
C PRO A 31 -5.47 -17.57 -2.15
N LEU A 32 -5.30 -16.36 -1.62
CA LEU A 32 -6.39 -15.44 -1.26
C LEU A 32 -6.65 -14.37 -2.32
N GLY A 33 -5.96 -14.46 -3.46
CA GLY A 33 -6.05 -13.51 -4.55
C GLY A 33 -5.31 -12.19 -4.29
N PRO A 34 -5.03 -11.39 -5.34
CA PRO A 34 -4.41 -10.09 -5.20
C PRO A 34 -5.34 -9.09 -4.53
N ARG A 35 -4.84 -8.47 -3.46
CA ARG A 35 -5.46 -7.30 -2.83
C ARG A 35 -4.38 -6.29 -2.49
N PRO A 36 -3.97 -5.43 -3.44
CA PRO A 36 -2.95 -4.42 -3.21
C PRO A 36 -3.36 -3.44 -2.09
N VAL A 37 -2.64 -3.42 -0.97
CA VAL A 37 -2.92 -2.54 0.18
C VAL A 37 -1.84 -1.46 0.29
N LEU A 38 -2.25 -0.20 0.13
CA LEU A 38 -1.38 0.96 0.20
C LEU A 38 -2.15 2.27 0.39
N GLN A 39 -1.44 3.28 0.89
CA GLN A 39 -1.91 4.65 1.02
C GLN A 39 -0.83 5.63 0.54
N ALA A 40 -1.20 6.65 -0.23
CA ALA A 40 -0.33 7.76 -0.54
C ALA A 40 -1.16 9.00 -0.88
N GLY A 41 -0.57 10.18 -0.64
CA GLY A 41 -1.06 11.46 -1.11
C GLY A 41 0.11 12.29 -1.62
N ALA A 42 -0.16 13.18 -2.59
CA ALA A 42 0.88 13.95 -3.27
C ALA A 42 1.60 14.95 -2.36
N THR A 43 0.99 15.29 -1.21
CA THR A 43 1.54 16.22 -0.22
C THR A 43 2.21 15.52 0.97
N ALA A 44 2.19 14.19 1.02
CA ALA A 44 2.77 13.44 2.14
C ALA A 44 4.25 13.80 2.31
N ARG A 45 4.62 14.14 3.54
CA ARG A 45 6.00 14.53 3.88
C ARG A 45 6.82 13.37 4.44
N ILE A 46 6.14 12.32 4.87
CA ILE A 46 6.73 11.11 5.41
C ILE A 46 6.29 9.92 4.55
N LEU A 47 7.25 9.07 4.20
CA LEU A 47 7.00 7.79 3.55
C LEU A 47 7.44 6.66 4.49
N ILE A 48 6.51 5.80 4.85
CA ILE A 48 6.75 4.57 5.60
C ILE A 48 6.80 3.40 4.62
N VAL A 49 7.93 2.70 4.59
CA VAL A 49 8.12 1.51 3.74
C VAL A 49 8.10 0.24 4.58
N GLY A 50 7.12 -0.63 4.34
CA GLY A 50 7.00 -1.95 4.97
C GLY A 50 7.40 -3.10 4.03
N GLN A 51 7.42 -4.33 4.55
CA GLN A 51 7.68 -5.51 3.72
C GLN A 51 6.46 -5.85 2.84
N ALA A 52 5.40 -6.40 3.42
CA ALA A 52 4.17 -6.79 2.73
C ALA A 52 3.01 -6.88 3.74
N PRO A 53 1.74 -6.80 3.29
CA PRO A 53 0.58 -7.08 4.13
C PRO A 53 0.66 -8.46 4.80
N GLY A 54 0.32 -8.54 6.08
CA GLY A 54 -0.05 -9.80 6.72
C GLY A 54 -1.52 -10.16 6.45
N ALA A 55 -1.94 -11.34 6.92
CA ALA A 55 -3.31 -11.83 6.73
C ALA A 55 -4.40 -10.87 7.27
N LYS A 56 -4.16 -10.20 8.41
CA LYS A 56 -5.10 -9.21 8.97
C LYS A 56 -5.25 -7.98 8.06
N VAL A 57 -4.12 -7.43 7.62
CA VAL A 57 -4.07 -6.29 6.68
C VAL A 57 -4.70 -6.67 5.34
N HIS A 58 -4.49 -7.89 4.86
CA HIS A 58 -5.17 -8.40 3.67
C HIS A 58 -6.70 -8.42 3.88
N ALA A 59 -7.18 -8.92 5.02
CA ALA A 59 -8.61 -8.99 5.31
C ALA A 59 -9.25 -7.59 5.42
N SER A 60 -8.63 -6.66 6.16
CA SER A 60 -9.17 -5.31 6.35
C SER A 60 -8.98 -4.40 5.14
N GLY A 61 -7.88 -4.57 4.39
CA GLY A 61 -7.50 -3.68 3.31
C GLY A 61 -6.92 -2.34 3.78
N VAL A 62 -6.64 -2.19 5.07
CA VAL A 62 -6.09 -0.98 5.67
C VAL A 62 -4.60 -1.22 5.99
N PRO A 63 -3.66 -0.41 5.46
CA PRO A 63 -2.23 -0.60 5.72
C PRO A 63 -1.92 -0.62 7.23
N TRP A 64 -1.09 -1.55 7.70
CA TRP A 64 -0.69 -1.61 9.11
C TRP A 64 -1.86 -1.65 10.11
N ASP A 65 -3.02 -2.17 9.70
CA ASP A 65 -4.15 -2.46 10.59
C ASP A 65 -3.94 -3.80 11.33
N ASP A 66 -2.85 -3.85 12.08
CA ASP A 66 -2.49 -4.98 12.94
C ASP A 66 -1.61 -4.51 14.12
N ARG A 67 -1.17 -5.48 14.94
CA ARG A 67 -0.35 -5.22 16.14
C ARG A 67 0.99 -4.56 15.82
N SER A 68 1.52 -4.77 14.62
CA SER A 68 2.78 -4.13 14.22
C SER A 68 2.55 -2.64 13.93
N GLY A 69 1.37 -2.28 13.41
CA GLY A 69 0.98 -0.89 13.18
C GLY A 69 0.65 -0.14 14.45
N GLU A 70 -0.02 -0.80 15.41
CA GLU A 70 -0.20 -0.26 16.76
C GLU A 70 1.13 0.10 17.40
N ARG A 71 2.11 -0.81 17.33
CA ARG A 71 3.46 -0.59 17.86
C ARG A 71 4.22 0.51 17.12
N LEU A 72 4.09 0.58 15.80
CA LEU A 72 4.74 1.63 15.03
C LEU A 72 4.19 3.02 15.39
N ARG A 73 2.86 3.16 15.51
CA ARG A 73 2.22 4.41 15.94
C ARG A 73 2.68 4.82 17.34
N ASP A 74 2.77 3.87 18.27
CA ASP A 74 3.30 4.09 19.61
C ASP A 74 4.74 4.63 19.57
N TRP A 75 5.63 4.01 18.78
CA TRP A 75 7.01 4.49 18.60
C TRP A 75 7.10 5.87 17.96
N MET A 76 6.20 6.18 17.01
CA MET A 76 6.15 7.48 16.36
C MET A 76 5.55 8.57 17.26
N GLY A 77 4.85 8.19 18.34
CA GLY A 77 4.17 9.12 19.23
C GLY A 77 3.02 9.87 18.55
N ILE A 78 2.34 9.26 17.58
CA ILE A 78 1.22 9.87 16.84
C ILE A 78 -0.05 9.02 16.93
N ASP A 79 -1.20 9.69 16.82
CA ASP A 79 -2.49 9.04 16.82
C ASP A 79 -2.82 8.36 15.48
N SER A 80 -3.92 7.59 15.49
CA SER A 80 -4.41 6.87 14.32
C SER A 80 -4.81 7.80 13.18
N ASP A 81 -5.44 8.94 13.48
CA ASP A 81 -5.94 9.87 12.47
C ASP A 81 -4.78 10.52 11.71
N THR A 82 -3.72 10.90 12.42
CA THR A 82 -2.47 11.40 11.82
C THR A 82 -1.78 10.33 10.99
N PHE A 83 -1.66 9.10 11.54
CA PHE A 83 -1.01 7.98 10.85
C PHE A 83 -1.72 7.62 9.52
N TYR A 84 -3.05 7.70 9.50
CA TYR A 84 -3.87 7.39 8.34
C TYR A 84 -4.25 8.61 7.48
N ASP A 85 -3.73 9.81 7.80
CA ASP A 85 -3.85 10.96 6.90
C ASP A 85 -2.88 10.85 5.72
N LYS A 86 -3.41 10.48 4.55
CA LYS A 86 -2.64 10.36 3.31
C LYS A 86 -1.97 11.67 2.86
N ALA A 87 -2.43 12.83 3.32
CA ALA A 87 -1.80 14.11 3.02
C ALA A 87 -0.54 14.34 3.85
N GLN A 88 -0.35 13.61 4.94
CA GLN A 88 0.81 13.70 5.84
C GLN A 88 1.74 12.50 5.69
N ILE A 89 1.17 11.28 5.68
CA ILE A 89 1.92 10.01 5.71
C ILE A 89 1.48 9.11 4.54
N ALA A 90 2.45 8.77 3.69
CA ALA A 90 2.33 7.71 2.69
C ALA A 90 2.83 6.39 3.29
N ILE A 91 2.12 5.30 3.03
CA ILE A 91 2.38 3.96 3.54
C ILE A 91 2.44 3.01 2.35
N LEU A 92 3.65 2.61 1.95
CA LEU A 92 3.89 1.75 0.79
C LEU A 92 4.64 0.47 1.22
N PRO A 93 4.10 -0.72 0.98
CA PRO A 93 4.87 -1.94 1.16
C PRO A 93 5.73 -2.25 -0.09
N MET A 94 6.79 -3.06 0.09
CA MET A 94 7.57 -3.61 -1.03
C MET A 94 6.77 -4.66 -1.82
N GLY A 95 6.02 -5.52 -1.12
CA GLY A 95 5.02 -6.43 -1.68
C GLY A 95 3.62 -5.92 -1.35
N TYR A 96 2.77 -5.73 -2.35
CA TYR A 96 1.49 -5.03 -2.15
C TYR A 96 0.37 -5.95 -1.67
N CYS A 97 0.53 -7.27 -1.82
CA CYS A 97 -0.44 -8.29 -1.47
C CYS A 97 0.16 -9.27 -0.46
N TYR A 98 -0.73 -9.96 0.26
CA TYR A 98 -0.42 -11.13 1.10
C TYR A 98 -0.52 -12.41 0.27
#